data_AF-A0A3A3DMX6-F1
#
_entry.id   AF-A0A3A3DMX6-F1
#
_cell.length_a   1.000
_cell.length_b   1.000
_cell.length_c   1.000
_cell.angle_alpha   90.00
_cell.angle_beta   90.00
_cell.angle_gamma   90.00
#
_symmetry.space_group_name_H-M   'P 1'
#
loop_
_entity.id
_entity.type
_entity.pdbx_description
1 polymer ?
#
loop_
_entity_poly.entity_id
_entity_poly.type
_entity_poly.pdbx_seq_one_letter_code
_entity_poly.pdbx_strand_id
1 'polypeptide(L)'
;MSTEIIKHCALWIVFSFFYLSGLEMALVLAIDGQPEPTLTSTLGYTFLFNLLVGHLISKYEKLSPVFSAIVISLCGIVGFGYIFSDTLTGYSQELLAGLVVCLPIATYLVLQIKQWQAQKLG
;
A
#
# COMPACT_ATOMS: atom_id res chain seq x y z
N MET A 1 7.49 24.96 11.01
CA MET A 1 6.89 24.33 9.80
C MET A 1 7.75 23.17 9.30
N SER A 2 9.05 23.37 9.03
CA SER A 2 9.91 22.33 8.47
C SER A 2 10.07 21.06 9.32
N THR A 3 10.16 21.18 10.66
CA THR A 3 10.39 20.01 11.53
C THR A 3 9.21 19.04 11.58
N GLU A 4 7.98 19.53 11.51
CA GLU A 4 6.78 18.68 11.52
C GLU A 4 6.64 17.89 10.22
N ILE A 5 6.96 18.51 9.08
CA ILE A 5 6.97 17.84 7.76
C ILE A 5 8.03 16.74 7.75
N ILE A 6 9.24 17.02 8.26
CA ILE A 6 10.33 16.04 8.35
C ILE A 6 9.90 14.82 9.19
N LYS A 7 9.22 15.03 10.31
CA LYS A 7 8.70 13.93 11.14
C LYS A 7 7.68 13.07 10.39
N HIS A 8 6.75 13.68 9.66
CA HIS A 8 5.75 12.94 8.88
C HIS A 8 6.41 12.13 7.75
N CYS A 9 7.34 12.74 7.02
CA CYS A 9 8.09 12.03 5.98
C CYS A 9 8.91 10.86 6.55
N ALA A 10 9.58 11.04 7.70
CA ALA A 10 10.32 9.96 8.36
C ALA A 10 9.39 8.81 8.81
N LEU A 11 8.20 9.15 9.32
CA LEU A 11 7.19 8.14 9.68
C LEU A 11 6.73 7.34 8.45
N TRP A 12 6.55 7.96 7.28
CA TRP A 12 6.18 7.23 6.07
C TRP A 12 7.22 6.16 5.70
N ILE A 13 8.52 6.46 5.86
CA ILE A 13 9.58 5.47 5.63
C ILE A 13 9.49 4.31 6.61
N VAL A 14 9.26 4.58 7.90
CA VAL A 14 9.07 3.53 8.92
C VAL A 14 7.83 2.68 8.60
N PHE A 15 6.71 3.31 8.24
CA PHE A 15 5.49 2.61 7.84
C PHE A 15 5.64 1.83 6.53
N SER A 16 6.59 2.22 5.67
CA SER A 16 6.92 1.47 4.45
C SER A 16 7.44 0.06 4.76
N PHE A 17 8.27 -0.07 5.80
CA PHE A 17 8.76 -1.36 6.24
C PHE A 17 7.64 -2.24 6.78
N PHE A 18 6.79 -1.70 7.66
CA PHE A 18 5.62 -2.43 8.17
C PHE A 18 4.63 -2.81 7.06
N TYR A 19 4.44 -1.91 6.10
CA TYR A 19 3.61 -2.16 4.92
C TYR A 19 4.17 -3.33 4.11
N LEU A 20 5.47 -3.35 3.84
CA LEU A 20 6.12 -4.46 3.12
C LEU A 20 5.85 -5.80 3.82
N SER A 21 6.09 -5.91 5.13
CA SER A 21 5.89 -7.17 5.85
C SER A 21 4.43 -7.66 5.80
N GLY A 22 3.47 -6.74 5.95
CA GLY A 22 2.06 -7.10 5.80
C GLY A 22 1.67 -7.47 4.37
N LEU A 23 2.26 -6.77 3.38
CA LEU A 23 2.02 -7.01 1.97
C LEU A 23 2.57 -8.38 1.52
N GLU A 24 3.77 -8.73 1.96
CA GLU A 24 4.39 -10.03 1.70
C GLU A 24 3.50 -11.16 2.23
N MET A 25 3.03 -11.05 3.48
CA MET A 25 2.09 -12.01 4.05
C MET A 25 0.81 -12.12 3.22
N ALA A 26 0.22 -10.99 2.84
CA ALA A 26 -0.99 -10.97 2.02
C ALA A 26 -0.75 -11.59 0.63
N LEU A 27 0.44 -11.38 0.06
CA LEU A 27 0.82 -11.91 -1.24
C LEU A 27 1.00 -13.43 -1.20
N VAL A 28 1.71 -13.95 -0.21
CA VAL A 28 1.87 -15.40 -0.01
C VAL A 28 0.52 -16.07 0.21
N LEU A 29 -0.33 -15.51 1.09
CA LEU A 29 -1.68 -16.03 1.31
C LEU A 29 -2.55 -15.98 0.05
N ALA A 30 -2.42 -14.94 -0.76
CA ALA A 30 -3.15 -14.83 -2.02
C ALA A 30 -2.72 -15.91 -3.01
N ILE A 31 -1.43 -16.22 -3.10
CA ILE A 31 -0.90 -17.24 -4.00
C ILE A 31 -1.28 -18.64 -3.52
N ASP A 32 -1.07 -18.94 -2.24
CA ASP A 32 -1.38 -20.25 -1.65
C ASP A 32 -2.88 -20.56 -1.65
N GLY A 33 -3.72 -19.52 -1.62
CA GLY A 33 -5.18 -19.65 -1.67
C GLY A 33 -5.75 -19.92 -3.06
N GLN A 34 -4.94 -19.90 -4.12
CA GLN A 34 -5.39 -20.08 -5.51
C GLN A 34 -4.99 -21.47 -6.05
N PRO A 35 -5.90 -22.18 -6.75
CA PRO A 35 -5.55 -23.43 -7.43
C PRO A 35 -4.61 -23.21 -8.63
N GLU A 36 -4.76 -22.07 -9.33
CA GLU A 36 -3.86 -21.61 -10.38
C GLU A 36 -3.59 -20.11 -10.18
N PRO A 37 -2.40 -19.72 -9.67
CA PRO A 37 -2.11 -18.33 -9.36
C PRO A 37 -1.93 -17.53 -10.65
N THR A 38 -2.84 -16.59 -10.89
CA THR A 38 -2.75 -15.64 -12.01
C THR A 38 -2.42 -14.25 -11.49
N LEU A 39 -1.79 -13.42 -12.34
CA LEU A 39 -1.39 -12.05 -12.00
C LEU A 39 -2.59 -11.22 -11.50
N THR A 40 -3.69 -11.26 -12.25
CA THR A 40 -4.90 -10.46 -11.99
C THR A 40 -5.58 -10.88 -10.68
N SER A 41 -5.73 -12.18 -10.44
CA SER A 41 -6.34 -12.68 -9.21
C SER A 41 -5.49 -12.34 -7.99
N THR A 42 -4.17 -12.50 -8.09
CA THR A 42 -3.23 -12.17 -7.02
C THR A 42 -3.23 -10.67 -6.71
N LEU A 43 -3.24 -9.81 -7.74
CA LEU A 43 -3.43 -8.37 -7.57
C LEU A 43 -4.80 -8.03 -6.95
N GLY A 44 -5.87 -8.72 -7.34
CA GLY A 44 -7.19 -8.54 -6.76
C GLY A 44 -7.26 -8.86 -5.27
N TYR A 45 -6.66 -9.97 -4.84
CA TYR A 45 -6.61 -10.34 -3.41
C TYR A 45 -5.73 -9.39 -2.60
N THR A 46 -4.54 -9.08 -3.10
CA THR A 46 -3.64 -8.10 -2.46
C THR A 46 -4.22 -6.68 -2.47
N PHE A 47 -5.13 -6.36 -3.40
CA PHE A 47 -5.85 -5.09 -3.41
C PHE A 47 -6.75 -4.91 -2.18
N LEU A 48 -7.37 -5.98 -1.67
CA LEU A 48 -8.17 -5.91 -0.43
C LEU A 48 -7.32 -5.55 0.78
N PHE A 49 -6.11 -6.11 0.87
CA PHE A 49 -5.13 -5.69 1.88
C PHE A 49 -4.77 -4.21 1.70
N ASN A 50 -4.51 -3.76 0.48
CA ASN A 50 -4.24 -2.36 0.18
C ASN A 50 -5.41 -1.43 0.52
N LEU A 51 -6.67 -1.85 0.40
CA LEU A 51 -7.83 -1.09 0.85
C LEU A 51 -7.85 -0.93 2.37
N LEU A 52 -7.51 -1.98 3.12
CA LEU A 52 -7.39 -1.91 4.58
C LEU A 52 -6.26 -0.94 4.98
N VAL A 53 -5.09 -1.05 4.35
CA VAL A 53 -3.98 -0.13 4.60
C VAL A 53 -4.37 1.30 4.22
N GLY A 54 -4.99 1.51 3.06
CA GLY A 54 -5.50 2.82 2.62
C GLY A 54 -6.55 3.41 3.57
N HIS A 55 -7.35 2.57 4.23
CA HIS A 55 -8.25 3.00 5.29
C HIS A 55 -7.49 3.53 6.52
N LEU A 56 -6.42 2.86 6.93
CA LEU A 56 -5.57 3.31 8.05
C LEU A 56 -4.83 4.61 7.68
N ILE A 57 -4.23 4.67 6.49
CA ILE A 57 -3.53 5.87 6.00
C ILE A 57 -4.49 7.06 5.98
N SER A 58 -5.66 6.92 5.35
CA SER A 58 -6.68 7.98 5.30
C SER A 58 -7.32 8.32 6.65
N LYS A 59 -7.07 7.54 7.71
CA LYS A 59 -7.57 7.82 9.07
C LYS A 59 -6.54 8.57 9.90
N TYR A 60 -5.25 8.25 9.75
CA TYR A 60 -4.19 8.78 10.62
C TYR A 60 -3.30 9.83 9.95
N GLU A 61 -3.14 9.80 8.63
CA GLU A 61 -2.36 10.79 7.89
C GLU A 61 -3.18 12.08 7.69
N LYS A 62 -2.61 13.22 8.08
CA LYS A 62 -3.29 14.53 8.07
C LYS A 62 -2.77 15.48 6.99
N LEU A 63 -1.58 15.26 6.43
CA LEU A 63 -1.03 16.11 5.38
C LEU A 63 -1.60 15.75 4.01
N SER A 64 -1.34 14.52 3.55
CA SER A 64 -1.81 14.04 2.25
C SER A 64 -1.77 12.51 2.22
N PRO A 65 -2.91 11.84 2.46
CA PRO A 65 -2.96 10.37 2.51
C PRO A 65 -2.55 9.68 1.21
N VAL A 66 -2.88 10.27 0.05
CA VAL A 66 -2.50 9.69 -1.25
C VAL A 66 -0.99 9.84 -1.49
N PHE A 67 -0.42 10.99 -1.12
CA PHE A 67 1.02 11.21 -1.29
C PHE A 67 1.83 10.32 -0.36
N SER A 68 1.41 10.16 0.90
CA SER A 68 2.06 9.23 1.83
C SER A 68 1.94 7.79 1.33
N ALA A 69 0.80 7.38 0.77
CA ALA A 69 0.64 6.06 0.17
C ALA A 69 1.61 5.79 -0.99
N ILE A 70 1.89 6.80 -1.83
CA ILE A 70 2.89 6.69 -2.91
C ILE A 70 4.30 6.49 -2.32
N VAL A 71 4.67 7.29 -1.31
CA VAL A 71 5.98 7.15 -0.66
C VAL A 71 6.09 5.79 0.02
N ILE A 72 5.04 5.35 0.73
CA ILE A 72 4.98 4.07 1.43
C ILE A 72 5.12 2.89 0.47
N SER A 73 4.42 2.92 -0.67
CA SER A 73 4.51 1.81 -1.64
C SER A 73 5.87 1.78 -2.33
N LEU A 74 6.42 2.93 -2.73
CA LEU A 74 7.73 3.00 -3.37
C LEU A 74 8.86 2.58 -2.42
N CYS A 75 8.91 3.17 -1.23
CA CYS A 75 9.95 2.83 -0.26
C CYS A 75 9.78 1.41 0.29
N GLY A 76 8.54 0.93 0.43
CA GLY A 76 8.25 -0.42 0.92
C GLY A 76 8.62 -1.49 -0.10
N ILE A 77 8.05 -1.40 -1.30
CA ILE A 77 8.17 -2.43 -2.33
C ILE A 77 9.51 -2.33 -3.04
N VAL A 78 9.88 -1.14 -3.55
CA VAL A 78 11.11 -0.96 -4.33
C VAL A 78 12.31 -0.83 -3.39
N GLY A 79 12.21 0.01 -2.37
CA GLY A 79 13.29 0.19 -1.40
C GLY A 79 13.52 -1.08 -0.59
N PHE A 80 12.67 -1.34 0.39
CA PHE A 80 12.86 -2.44 1.33
C PHE A 80 12.73 -3.82 0.68
N GLY A 81 11.71 -4.03 -0.16
CA GLY A 81 11.38 -5.35 -0.67
C GLY A 81 12.23 -5.84 -1.84
N TYR A 82 12.68 -4.93 -2.71
CA TYR A 82 13.50 -5.27 -3.88
C TYR A 82 14.99 -4.99 -3.68
N ILE A 83 15.37 -3.85 -3.07
CA ILE A 83 16.79 -3.48 -2.92
C ILE A 83 17.43 -4.03 -1.64
N PHE A 84 16.72 -4.01 -0.50
CA PHE A 84 17.33 -4.31 0.80
C PHE A 84 17.10 -5.73 1.33
N SER A 85 15.93 -6.31 1.09
CA SER A 85 15.50 -7.55 1.75
C SER A 85 15.40 -8.75 0.81
N ASP A 86 15.60 -8.55 -0.50
CA ASP A 86 15.42 -9.52 -1.59
C ASP A 86 14.07 -10.26 -1.63
N THR A 87 13.16 -9.93 -0.70
CA THR A 87 11.87 -10.58 -0.45
C THR A 87 10.99 -10.66 -1.69
N LEU A 88 11.02 -9.63 -2.53
CA LEU A 88 10.16 -9.54 -3.70
C LEU A 88 10.88 -9.85 -5.02
N THR A 89 12.16 -10.23 -4.99
CA THR A 89 12.97 -10.46 -6.21
C THR A 89 12.54 -11.69 -7.01
N GLY A 90 11.86 -12.64 -6.36
CA GLY A 90 11.32 -13.83 -7.01
C GLY A 90 10.02 -13.60 -7.80
N TYR A 91 9.41 -12.42 -7.70
CA TYR A 91 8.14 -12.10 -8.38
C TYR A 91 8.37 -11.36 -9.71
N SER A 92 7.39 -11.44 -10.61
CA SER A 92 7.46 -10.73 -11.90
C SER A 92 7.46 -9.21 -11.71
N GLN A 93 8.17 -8.50 -12.59
CA GLN A 93 8.20 -7.04 -12.57
C GLN A 93 6.81 -6.41 -12.78
N GLU A 94 5.94 -7.08 -13.53
CA GLU A 94 4.55 -6.67 -13.75
C GLU A 94 3.75 -6.70 -12.44
N LEU A 95 3.93 -7.74 -11.61
CA LEU A 95 3.29 -7.86 -10.31
C LEU A 95 3.78 -6.77 -9.36
N LEU A 96 5.09 -6.58 -9.27
CA LEU A 96 5.73 -5.51 -8.50
C LEU A 96 5.18 -4.12 -8.88
N ALA A 97 5.14 -3.81 -10.17
CA ALA A 97 4.59 -2.54 -10.67
C ALA A 97 3.11 -2.39 -10.29
N GLY A 98 2.32 -3.46 -10.42
CA GLY A 98 0.93 -3.48 -9.97
C GLY A 98 0.79 -3.18 -8.48
N LEU A 99 1.59 -3.83 -7.63
CA LEU A 99 1.57 -3.63 -6.18
C LEU A 99 1.93 -2.18 -5.78
N VAL A 100 2.92 -1.57 -6.44
CA VAL A 100 3.30 -0.16 -6.21
C VAL A 100 2.13 0.78 -6.48
N VAL A 101 1.37 0.54 -7.53
CA VAL A 101 0.25 1.39 -7.94
C VAL A 101 -1.04 1.07 -7.16
N CYS A 102 -1.19 -0.17 -6.68
CA CYS A 102 -2.37 -0.60 -5.93
C CYS A 102 -2.61 0.20 -4.65
N LEU A 103 -1.56 0.48 -3.84
CA LEU A 103 -1.73 1.19 -2.58
C LEU A 103 -2.22 2.64 -2.74
N PRO A 104 -1.63 3.48 -3.63
CA PRO A 104 -2.15 4.80 -3.94
C PRO A 104 -3.61 4.78 -4.44
N ILE A 105 -3.95 3.86 -5.34
CA ILE A 105 -5.32 3.72 -5.87
C ILE A 105 -6.29 3.35 -4.75
N ALA A 106 -5.94 2.34 -3.94
CA ALA A 106 -6.77 1.90 -2.83
C ALA A 106 -7.00 3.02 -1.82
N THR A 107 -5.95 3.79 -1.50
CA THR A 107 -6.05 4.95 -0.60
C THR A 107 -6.95 6.04 -1.17
N TYR A 108 -6.83 6.33 -2.47
CA TYR A 108 -7.69 7.27 -3.16
C TYR A 108 -9.17 6.83 -3.14
N LEU A 109 -9.47 5.57 -3.43
CA LEU A 109 -10.83 5.04 -3.37
C LEU A 109 -11.43 5.17 -1.97
N VAL A 110 -10.67 4.84 -0.92
CA VAL A 110 -11.17 4.96 0.46
C VAL A 110 -11.46 6.42 0.82
N LEU A 111 -10.66 7.37 0.35
CA LEU A 111 -10.95 8.80 0.53
C LEU A 111 -12.24 9.21 -0.17
N GLN A 112 -12.45 8.78 -1.41
CA GLN A 112 -13.68 9.07 -2.16
C GLN A 112 -14.92 8.50 -1.45
N ILE A 113 -14.83 7.27 -0.94
CA ILE A 113 -15.92 6.64 -0.17
C ILE A 113 -16.21 7.47 1.10
N LYS A 114 -15.18 7.88 1.84
CA LYS A 114 -15.35 8.72 3.05
C LYS A 114 -15.99 10.07 2.73
N GLN A 115 -15.57 10.72 1.64
CA GLN A 115 -16.14 11.99 1.18
C GLN A 115 -17.62 11.84 0.80
N TRP A 116 -17.95 10.79 0.06
CA TRP A 116 -19.33 10.49 -0.31
C TRP A 116 -20.22 10.19 0.90
N GLN A 117 -19.71 9.44 1.88
CA GLN A 117 -20.43 9.19 3.14
C GLN A 117 -20.69 10.48 3.92
N ALA A 118 -19.70 11.38 3.98
CA ALA A 118 -19.85 12.68 4.64
C ALA A 118 -20.88 13.58 3.95
N GLN A 119 -20.99 13.53 2.61
CA GLN A 119 -21.98 14.29 1.85
C GLN A 119 -23.41 13.77 1.99
N LYS A 120 -23.59 12.46 2.20
CA LYS A 120 -24.92 11.83 2.27
C LYS A 120 -25.52 11.81 3.68
N LEU A 121 -24.69 11.98 4.70
CA LEU A 121 -25.08 11.95 6.13
C LEU A 121 -24.96 13.33 6.81
N GLY A 122 -24.46 14.34 6.08
CA GLY A 122 -24.31 15.73 6.54
C GLY A 122 -25.48 16.62 6.19
#